data_AF-A0A9D1HNC4-F1
#
_entry.id   AF-A0A9D1HNC4-F1
#
_cell.length_a   1.000
_cell.length_b   1.000
_cell.length_c   1.000
_cell.angle_alpha   90.00
_cell.angle_beta   90.00
_cell.angle_gamma   90.00
#
_symmetry.space_group_name_H-M   'P 1'
#
loop_
_entity.id
_entity.type
_entity.pdbx_description
1 polymer ?
#
loop_
_entity_poly.entity_id
_entity_poly.type
_entity_poly.pdbx_seq_one_letter_code
_entity_poly.pdbx_strand_id
1 'polypeptide(L)' 'RYAGTFSRSFYVGDEVTEQDIKASFDNGELKVTFPKEVKTIPEKKQIMID' A
#
# COMPACT_ATOMS: atom_id res chain seq x y z
N ARG A 1 7.45 7.91 26.20
CA ARG A 1 7.64 8.42 24.82
C ARG A 1 8.96 7.86 24.31
N TYR A 2 8.98 7.27 23.12
CA TYR A 2 10.20 6.81 22.46
C TYR A 2 10.41 7.70 21.24
N ALA A 3 11.64 8.18 21.05
CA ALA A 3 12.02 9.03 19.93
C ALA A 3 13.42 8.59 19.45
N GLY A 4 13.62 8.63 18.14
CA GLY A 4 14.85 8.19 17.50
C GLY A 4 14.66 8.11 15.99
N THR A 5 15.72 7.76 15.28
CA THR A 5 15.69 7.57 13.83
C THR A 5 14.94 6.29 13.48
N PHE A 6 14.07 6.35 12.48
CA PHE A 6 13.36 5.19 11.95
C PHE A 6 13.44 5.19 10.43
N SER A 7 13.42 3.99 9.85
CA SER A 7 13.33 3.78 8.41
C SER A 7 12.42 2.59 8.15
N ARG A 8 11.53 2.70 7.17
CA ARG A 8 10.61 1.63 6.77
C ARG A 8 10.51 1.59 5.25
N SER A 9 10.60 0.40 4.68
CA SER A 9 10.56 0.17 3.24
C SER A 9 9.41 -0.79 2.91
N PHE A 10 8.76 -0.54 1.78
CA PHE A 10 7.68 -1.38 1.26
C PHE A 10 7.91 -1.62 -0.22
N TYR A 11 7.64 -2.85 -0.67
CA TYR A 11 7.55 -3.15 -2.09
C TYR A 11 6.15 -2.80 -2.58
N VAL A 12 6.06 -1.99 -3.64
CA VAL A 12 4.79 -1.42 -4.15
C VAL A 12 4.42 -1.94 -5.54
N GLY A 13 5.15 -2.94 -6.06
CA GLY A 13 4.99 -3.44 -7.42
C GLY A 13 5.99 -2.80 -8.38
N ASP A 14 6.17 -3.44 -9.54
CA ASP A 14 7.15 -3.00 -10.56
C ASP A 14 6.59 -1.88 -11.46
N GLU A 15 5.27 -1.70 -11.47
CA GLU A 15 4.57 -0.72 -12.32
C GLU A 15 4.48 0.68 -11.70
N VAL A 16 4.69 0.81 -10.39
CA VAL A 16 4.61 2.10 -9.70
C VAL A 16 5.89 2.90 -9.94
N THR A 17 5.75 4.09 -10.51
CA THR A 17 6.88 5.00 -10.76
C THR A 17 7.00 6.07 -9.68
N GLU A 18 8.13 6.79 -9.64
CA GLU A 18 8.34 7.88 -8.68
C GLU A 18 7.27 8.98 -8.81
N GLN A 19 6.81 9.27 -10.03
CA GLN A 19 5.78 10.28 -10.29
C GLN A 19 4.39 9.91 -9.74
N ASP A 20 4.14 8.61 -9.53
CA ASP A 20 2.87 8.11 -9.00
C ASP A 20 2.76 8.27 -7.47
N ILE A 21 3.90 8.44 -6.80
CA ILE A 21 3.98 8.54 -5.34
C ILE A 21 3.67 9.98 -4.92
N LYS A 22 2.60 10.13 -4.14
CA LYS A 22 2.22 11.39 -3.51
C LYS A 22 2.29 11.25 -2.00
N ALA A 23 2.76 12.29 -1.32
CA ALA A 23 2.85 12.29 0.13
C ALA A 23 2.32 13.60 0.74
N SER A 24 1.70 13.50 1.91
CA SER A 24 1.32 14.63 2.74
C SER A 24 1.54 14.31 4.21
N PHE A 25 1.87 15.33 4.99
CA PHE A 25 2.03 15.22 6.44
C PHE A 25 1.16 16.26 7.13
N ASP A 26 0.21 15.78 7.92
CA ASP A 26 -0.74 16.63 8.65
C ASP A 26 -1.09 16.00 9.99
N ASN A 27 -1.25 16.82 11.03
CA ASN A 27 -1.63 16.38 12.39
C ASN A 27 -0.80 15.21 12.97
N GLY A 28 0.50 15.16 12.62
CA GLY A 28 1.40 14.10 13.09
C GLY A 28 1.31 12.79 12.32
N GLU A 29 0.55 12.75 11.22
CA GLU A 29 0.33 11.58 10.38
C GLU A 29 0.96 11.79 8.99
N LEU A 30 1.82 10.85 8.57
CA LEU A 30 2.36 10.79 7.21
C LEU A 30 1.46 9.91 6.35
N LYS A 31 0.89 10.46 5.29
CA LYS A 31 0.09 9.74 4.28
C LYS A 31 0.90 9.66 2.99
N VAL A 32 1.08 8.43 2.49
CA VAL A 32 1.70 8.15 1.19
C VAL A 32 0.65 7.43 0.33
N THR A 33 0.39 7.94 -0.86
CA THR A 33 -0.61 7.42 -1.80
C THR A 33 0.01 7.16 -3.17
N PHE A 34 -0.41 6.06 -3.78
CA PHE A 34 -0.01 5.62 -5.12
C PHE A 34 -1.16 4.76 -5.70
N PRO A 35 -1.25 4.59 -7.03
CA PRO A 35 -2.26 3.76 -7.67
C PRO A 35 -2.17 2.31 -7.20
N LYS A 36 -3.33 1.66 -7.03
CA LYS A 36 -3.38 0.23 -6.71
C LYS A 36 -3.45 -0.58 -7.99
N GLU A 37 -2.59 -1.58 -8.13
CA GLU A 37 -2.75 -2.61 -9.17
C GLU A 37 -4.11 -3.31 -9.00
N VAL A 38 -4.99 -3.15 -9.99
CA VAL A 38 -6.28 -3.85 -10.05
C VAL A 38 -6.02 -5.25 -10.60
N LYS A 39 -5.49 -6.14 -9.75
CA LYS A 39 -5.52 -7.58 -10.06
C LYS A 39 -6.97 -8.02 -9.98
N THR A 40 -7.50 -8.58 -11.06
CA THR A 40 -8.78 -9.30 -11.05
C THR A 40 -8.67 -10.37 -9.97
N ILE A 41 -9.27 -10.10 -8.82
CA ILE A 41 -9.32 -11.06 -7.73
C ILE A 41 -10.07 -12.26 -8.32
N PRO A 42 -9.48 -13.45 -8.37
CA PRO A 42 -10.20 -14.61 -8.89
C PRO A 42 -11.49 -14.73 -8.07
N GLU A 43 -12.63 -14.84 -8.75
CA GLU A 43 -13.91 -15.06 -8.10
C GLU A 43 -13.75 -16.20 -7.10
N LYS A 44 -14.17 -15.96 -5.84
CA LYS A 44 -14.11 -16.98 -4.79
C LYS A 44 -14.88 -18.20 -5.30
N LYS A 45 -14.16 -19.26 -5.68
CA LYS A 45 -14.76 -20.57 -5.97
C LYS A 45 -15.29 -21.14 -4.66
N GLN A 46 -16.58 -20.95 -4.40
CA GLN A 46 -17.27 -21.58 -3.28
C GLN A 46 -17.46 -23.06 -3.60
N ILE A 47 -16.84 -23.94 -2.81
CA ILE A 47 -17.05 -25.38 -2.89
C ILE A 47 -18.10 -25.73 -1.83
N MET A 48 -19.29 -26.16 -2.27
CA MET A 48 -20.31 -26.73 -1.40
C MET A 48 -19.94 -28.19 -1.10
N ILE A 49 -20.06 -28.61 0.16
CA ILE A 49 -19.90 -30.01 0.58
C ILE A 49 -21.25 -30.43 1.18
N ASP A 50 -21.78 -31.58 0.72
CA ASP A 50 -22.99 -32.23 1.26
C ASP A 50 -22.68 -33.08 2.50
#